data_AF-A0A8T3M7R4-F1
#
_entry.id   AF-A0A8T3M7R4-F1
#
_cell.length_a   1.000
_cell.length_b   1.000
_cell.length_c   1.000
_cell.angle_alpha   90.00
_cell.angle_beta   90.00
_cell.angle_gamma   90.00
#
_symmetry.space_group_name_H-M   'P 1'
#
loop_
_entity.id
_entity.type
_entity.pdbx_description
1 polymer ?
#
loop_
_entity_poly.entity_id
_entity_poly.type
_entity_poly.pdbx_seq_one_letter_code
_entity_poly.pdbx_strand_id
1 'polypeptide(L)' 'RAYLAHLFRAKELLAYRLATCHNLTFTLDFMVRIRASIRAGTFPADMSDLRSRAGRVSGGEVAEQSA' A
#
# COMPACT_ATOMS: atom_id res chain seq x y z
N ARG A 1 -10.60 -10.55 -2.90
CA ARG A 1 -10.25 -9.74 -4.09
C ARG A 1 -11.43 -9.52 -5.03
N ALA A 2 -12.23 -10.55 -5.36
CA ALA A 2 -13.40 -10.42 -6.26
C ALA A 2 -14.47 -9.42 -5.76
N TYR A 3 -14.77 -9.41 -4.46
CA TYR A 3 -15.74 -8.47 -3.86
C TYR A 3 -15.27 -7.01 -3.91
N LEU A 4 -14.02 -6.75 -3.55
CA LEU A 4 -13.40 -5.43 -3.72
C LEU A 4 -13.43 -4.96 -5.19
N ALA A 5 -13.05 -5.83 -6.13
CA ALA A 5 -13.09 -5.51 -7.55
C ALA A 5 -14.53 -5.23 -8.05
N HIS A 6 -15.52 -5.90 -7.49
CA HIS A 6 -16.93 -5.60 -7.75
C HIS A 6 -17.34 -4.23 -7.18
N LEU A 7 -16.98 -3.92 -5.93
CA LEU A 7 -17.28 -2.62 -5.31
C LEU A 7 -16.64 -1.45 -6.07
N PHE A 8 -15.39 -1.63 -6.55
CA PHE A 8 -14.73 -0.63 -7.39
C PHE A 8 -15.44 -0.43 -8.73
N ARG A 9 -15.87 -1.51 -9.39
CA ARG A 9 -16.65 -1.42 -10.66
C ARG A 9 -18.02 -0.78 -10.45
N ALA A 10 -18.63 -1.00 -9.29
CA ALA A 10 -19.91 -0.41 -8.90
C ALA A 10 -19.80 1.06 -8.45
N LYS A 11 -18.58 1.64 -8.39
CA LYS A 11 -18.30 2.99 -7.88
C LYS A 11 -18.85 3.25 -6.48
N GLU A 12 -18.86 2.21 -5.65
CA GLU A 12 -19.37 2.28 -4.27
C GLU A 12 -18.35 2.95 -3.33
N LEU A 13 -18.81 3.87 -2.48
CA LEU A 13 -17.95 4.58 -1.52
C LEU A 13 -17.21 3.62 -0.56
N LEU A 14 -17.80 2.46 -0.30
CA LEU A 14 -17.21 1.42 0.55
C LEU A 14 -15.88 0.89 -0.02
N ALA A 15 -15.71 0.86 -1.35
CA ALA A 15 -14.48 0.42 -2.00
C ALA A 15 -13.29 1.30 -1.57
N TYR A 16 -13.47 2.62 -1.63
CA TYR A 16 -12.46 3.59 -1.25
C TYR A 16 -12.12 3.52 0.22
N ARG A 17 -13.14 3.39 1.10
CA ARG A 17 -12.91 3.24 2.55
C ARG A 17 -12.05 2.01 2.86
N LEU A 18 -12.36 0.87 2.25
CA LEU A 18 -11.61 -0.36 2.45
C LEU A 18 -10.19 -0.27 1.88
N ALA A 19 -10.02 0.40 0.73
CA ALA A 19 -8.72 0.67 0.14
C ALA A 19 -7.86 1.58 1.03
N THR A 20 -8.43 2.65 1.57
CA THR A 20 -7.74 3.53 2.52
C THR A 20 -7.30 2.77 3.76
N CYS A 21 -8.18 1.96 4.37
CA CYS A 21 -7.82 1.13 5.51
C CYS A 21 -6.65 0.18 5.17
N HIS A 22 -6.73 -0.51 4.04
CA HIS A 22 -5.67 -1.42 3.59
C HIS A 22 -4.33 -0.70 3.36
N ASN A 23 -4.35 0.43 2.65
CA ASN A 23 -3.17 1.23 2.34
C ASN A 23 -2.52 1.77 3.61
N LEU A 24 -3.32 2.24 4.57
CA LEU A 24 -2.82 2.74 5.84
C LEU A 24 -2.18 1.63 6.67
N THR A 25 -2.84 0.47 6.79
CA THR A 25 -2.26 -0.69 7.49
C THR A 25 -0.91 -1.08 6.88
N PHE A 26 -0.85 -1.22 5.55
CA PHE A 26 0.40 -1.53 4.85
C PHE A 26 1.48 -0.47 5.12
N THR A 27 1.13 0.81 5.02
CA THR A 27 2.09 1.91 5.17
C THR A 27 2.65 1.97 6.59
N LEU A 28 1.79 1.82 7.60
CA LEU A 28 2.21 1.80 9.01
C LEU A 28 3.15 0.62 9.29
N ASP A 29 2.77 -0.58 8.85
CA ASP A 29 3.59 -1.79 9.04
C ASP A 29 4.93 -1.70 8.30
N PHE A 30 4.92 -1.14 7.08
CA PHE A 30 6.12 -0.92 6.31
C PHE A 30 7.08 0.04 7.03
N MET A 31 6.56 1.14 7.57
CA MET A 31 7.37 2.11 8.32
C MET A 31 7.87 1.56 9.65
N VAL A 32 7.13 0.68 10.33
CA VAL A 32 7.62 -0.03 11.52
C VAL A 32 8.89 -0.82 11.19
N ARG A 33 8.89 -1.55 10.07
CA ARG A 33 10.02 -2.38 9.66
C ARG A 33 11.25 -1.55 9.26
N ILE A 34 11.04 -0.45 8.53
CA ILE A 34 12.12 0.51 8.23
C ILE A 34 12.75 1.01 9.54
N ARG A 35 11.94 1.47 10.49
CA ARG A 35 12.45 1.98 11.78
C ARG A 35 13.18 0.89 12.57
N ALA A 36 12.71 -0.34 12.55
CA ALA A 36 13.37 -1.46 13.21
C ALA A 36 14.76 -1.73 12.60
N SER A 37 14.85 -1.74 11.28
CA SER A 37 16.11 -1.97 10.54
C SER A 37 17.13 -0.84 10.75
N ILE A 38 16.67 0.42 10.82
CA ILE A 38 17.53 1.56 11.18
C ILE A 38 18.07 1.41 12.61
N ARG A 39 17.21 1.06 13.58
CA ARG A 39 17.63 0.85 14.98
C ARG A 39 18.60 -0.32 15.15
N ALA A 40 18.47 -1.36 14.33
CA ALA A 40 19.37 -2.51 14.32
C ALA A 40 20.67 -2.26 13.54
N GLY A 41 20.79 -1.15 12.82
CA GLY A 41 21.93 -0.86 11.94
C GLY A 41 22.00 -1.73 10.67
N THR A 42 20.94 -2.50 10.37
CA THR A 42 20.88 -3.44 9.24
C THR A 42 20.20 -2.88 7.99
N PHE A 43 19.83 -1.59 8.00
CA PHE A 43 19.11 -0.94 6.91
C PHE A 43 19.68 -1.16 5.50
N PRO A 44 21.00 -1.07 5.27
CA PRO A 44 21.57 -1.34 3.95
C PRO A 44 21.32 -2.78 3.46
N ALA A 45 21.38 -3.77 4.37
CA ALA A 45 21.16 -5.18 4.04
C ALA A 45 19.67 -5.48 3.76
N ASP A 46 18.78 -4.86 4.54
CA ASP A 46 17.33 -5.07 4.44
C ASP A 46 16.69 -4.34 3.25
N MET A 47 17.43 -3.43 2.58
CA MET A 47 16.93 -2.60 1.48
C MET A 47 16.38 -3.42 0.31
N SER A 48 16.98 -4.57 0.00
CA SER A 48 16.54 -5.45 -1.09
C SER A 48 15.14 -6.04 -0.82
N ASP A 49 14.93 -6.55 0.40
CA ASP A 49 13.63 -7.05 0.86
C ASP A 49 12.60 -5.92 0.94
N LEU A 50 12.95 -4.78 1.56
CA LEU A 50 12.06 -3.63 1.69
C LEU A 50 11.56 -3.14 0.32
N ARG A 51 12.45 -3.11 -0.68
CA ARG A 51 12.10 -2.75 -2.06
C ARG A 51 11.17 -3.78 -2.71
N SER A 52 11.43 -5.06 -2.52
CA SER A 52 10.57 -6.13 -3.05
C SER A 52 9.13 -6.02 -2.51
N ARG A 53 8.99 -5.61 -1.25
CA ARG A 53 7.71 -5.46 -0.57
C ARG A 53 6.99 -4.16 -0.91
N ALA A 54 7.74 -3.09 -1.23
CA ALA A 54 7.19 -1.85 -1.79
C ALA A 54 6.76 -1.98 -3.26
N GLY A 55 7.36 -2.91 -4.01
CA GLY A 55 7.23 -3.10 -5.45
C GLY A 55 5.87 -3.54 -6.00
N ARG A 56 4.75 -3.31 -5.28
CA ARG A 56 3.39 -3.48 -5.80
C ARG A 56 2.48 -2.28 -5.54
N VAL A 57 3.03 -1.10 -5.23
CA VAL A 57 2.24 0.12 -5.06
C VAL A 57 2.57 1.11 -6.18
N SER A 58 2.13 0.82 -7.40
CA SER A 58 1.83 1.83 -8.42
C SER A 58 1.02 1.18 -9.54
N GLY A 59 -0.27 1.50 -9.61
CA GLY A 59 -1.16 0.93 -10.62
C GLY A 59 -2.64 1.23 -10.37
N GLY A 60 -3.00 2.52 -10.25
CA GLY A 60 -4.38 2.95 -10.43
C GLY A 60 -4.95 3.84 -9.33
N GLU A 61 -4.52 5.10 -9.27
CA GLU A 61 -5.28 6.17 -8.59
C GLU A 61 -4.89 7.57 -9.13
N VAL A 62 -4.60 7.66 -10.43
CA VAL A 62 -4.42 8.95 -11.16
C VAL A 62 -5.49 9.12 -12.25
N ALA A 63 -6.54 8.30 -12.25
CA ALA A 63 -7.61 8.37 -13.25
C ALA A 63 -8.97 8.59 -12.58
N GLU A 64 -9.21 9.78 -12.05
CA GLU A 64 -10.53 10.46 -12.01
C GLU A 64 -10.38 11.80 -11.27
N GLN A 65 -9.82 12.80 -11.97
CA GLN A 65 -10.08 14.23 -11.73
C GLN A 65 -9.61 15.01 -12.98
N SER A 66 -10.26 14.70 -14.11
CA SER A 66 -10.28 15.54 -15.32
C SER A 66 -11.38 15.00 -16.24
N ALA A 67 -12.61 15.43 -15.95
CA ALA A 67 -13.76 15.55 -16.85
C ALA A 67 -14.88 16.27 -16.11
#